data_AF-A0A920HPH9-F1
#
_entry.id   AF-A0A920HPH9-F1
#
_cell.length_a   1.000
_cell.length_b   1.000
_cell.length_c   1.000
_cell.angle_alpha   90.00
_cell.angle_beta   90.00
_cell.angle_gamma   90.00
#
_symmetry.space_group_name_H-M   'P 1'
#
loop_
_entity.id
_entity.type
_entity.pdbx_description
1 polymer ?
#
loop_
_entity_poly.entity_id
_entity_poly.type
_entity_poly.pdbx_seq_one_letter_code
_entity_poly.pdbx_strand_id
1 'polypeptide(L)'
;MHQGNLFIREDSKVIPVDFGIMGRLSIDSRRYLLEILSGFINKDYKKIADIHFEAGYVPKNQDRDKFAQALRSIGEPIMGQDSDKISMGHLLSQLLKSQINLK
;
A
#
# COMPACT_ATOMS: atom_id res chain seq x y z
N MET A 1 2.70 -5.54 -12.09
CA MET A 1 2.59 -4.89 -13.41
C MET A 1 3.95 -4.31 -13.76
N HIS A 2 4.49 -4.65 -14.93
CA HIS A 2 5.79 -4.18 -15.42
C HIS A 2 5.58 -3.23 -16.61
N GLN A 3 6.47 -2.25 -16.84
CA GLN A 3 6.25 -1.27 -17.92
C GLN A 3 6.13 -1.90 -19.31
N GLY A 4 6.79 -3.04 -19.55
CA GLY A 4 6.69 -3.77 -20.82
C GLY A 4 5.32 -4.40 -21.11
N ASN A 5 4.39 -4.38 -20.14
CA ASN A 5 3.06 -4.99 -20.27
C ASN A 5 1.98 -3.97 -20.65
N LEU A 6 2.35 -2.70 -20.86
CA LEU A 6 1.45 -1.60 -21.16
C LEU A 6 1.94 -0.86 -22.42
N PHE A 7 1.05 -0.68 -23.39
CA PHE A 7 1.28 0.14 -24.58
C PHE A 7 0.31 1.32 -24.61
N ILE A 8 0.70 2.40 -25.28
CA ILE A 8 -0.18 3.54 -25.54
C ILE A 8 -0.50 3.54 -27.03
N ARG A 9 -1.80 3.54 -27.37
CA ARG A 9 -2.28 3.69 -28.74
C ARG A 9 -2.29 5.17 -29.14
N GLU A 10 -2.31 5.45 -30.43
CA GLU A 10 -2.35 6.82 -30.98
C GLU A 10 -3.54 7.65 -30.44
N ASP A 11 -4.67 7.02 -30.11
CA ASP A 11 -5.83 7.67 -29.47
C ASP A 11 -5.69 7.82 -27.94
N SER A 12 -4.46 7.74 -27.41
CA SER A 12 -4.11 7.82 -25.98
C SER A 12 -4.72 6.74 -25.08
N LYS A 13 -5.21 5.63 -25.64
CA LYS A 13 -5.70 4.50 -24.84
C LYS A 13 -4.55 3.61 -24.38
N VAL A 14 -4.61 3.21 -23.11
CA VAL A 14 -3.70 2.23 -22.53
C VAL A 14 -4.14 0.82 -22.92
N ILE A 15 -3.21 0.04 -23.47
CA ILE A 15 -3.41 -1.35 -23.88
C ILE A 15 -2.59 -2.25 -22.95
N PRO A 16 -3.23 -2.93 -21.99
CA PRO A 16 -2.59 -4.00 -21.23
C PRO A 16 -2.52 -5.28 -22.08
N VAL A 17 -1.35 -5.93 -22.11
CA VAL A 17 -1.14 -7.14 -22.94
C VAL A 17 -0.83 -8.41 -22.14
N ASP A 18 -0.38 -8.28 -20.90
CA ASP A 18 0.03 -9.42 -20.08
C ASP A 18 -0.76 -9.46 -18.77
N PHE A 19 -1.38 -10.61 -18.54
CA PHE A 19 -2.25 -10.93 -17.41
C PHE A 19 -1.76 -12.15 -16.61
N GLY A 20 -0.50 -12.56 -16.79
CA GLY A 20 0.06 -13.79 -16.23
C GLY A 20 0.15 -13.84 -14.70
N ILE A 21 0.16 -12.68 -14.03
CA ILE A 21 0.21 -12.57 -12.55
C ILE A 21 -1.14 -12.13 -11.94
N MET A 22 -2.24 -12.22 -12.68
CA MET A 22 -3.54 -11.81 -12.18
C MET A 22 -3.98 -12.71 -11.01
N GLY A 23 -4.25 -12.06 -9.87
CA GLY A 23 -4.81 -12.70 -8.68
C GLY A 23 -6.31 -12.45 -8.56
N ARG A 24 -6.92 -13.08 -7.56
CA ARG A 24 -8.30 -12.82 -7.14
C ARG A 24 -8.29 -12.20 -5.75
N LEU A 25 -9.10 -11.18 -5.53
CA LEU A 25 -9.34 -10.61 -4.21
C LEU A 25 -10.67 -11.12 -3.66
N SER A 26 -10.63 -11.68 -2.45
CA SER A 26 -11.85 -12.03 -1.72
C SER A 26 -12.63 -10.75 -1.34
N ILE A 27 -13.85 -10.92 -0.85
CA ILE A 27 -14.64 -9.78 -0.33
C ILE A 27 -13.91 -9.15 0.86
N ASP A 28 -13.37 -9.97 1.75
CA ASP A 28 -12.63 -9.49 2.93
C ASP A 28 -11.36 -8.74 2.55
N SER A 29 -10.57 -9.25 1.60
CA SER A 29 -9.37 -8.55 1.11
C SER A 29 -9.71 -7.20 0.48
N ARG A 30 -10.85 -7.10 -0.22
CA ARG A 30 -11.33 -5.83 -0.76
C ARG A 30 -11.70 -4.84 0.34
N ARG A 31 -12.38 -5.31 1.40
CA ARG A 31 -12.70 -4.49 2.58
C ARG A 31 -11.42 -4.00 3.26
N TYR A 32 -10.46 -4.88 3.53
CA TYR A 32 -9.21 -4.51 4.17
C TYR A 32 -8.45 -3.46 3.36
N LEU A 33 -8.35 -3.64 2.04
CA LEU A 33 -7.73 -2.66 1.16
C LEU A 33 -8.43 -1.30 1.24
N LEU A 34 -9.76 -1.28 1.17
CA LEU A 34 -10.55 -0.05 1.29
C LEU A 34 -10.31 0.65 2.63
N GLU A 35 -10.35 -0.09 3.74
CA GLU A 35 -10.16 0.50 5.06
C GLU A 35 -8.72 0.98 5.28
N ILE A 36 -7.71 0.29 4.74
CA ILE A 36 -6.32 0.76 4.78
C ILE A 36 -6.17 2.08 4.00
N LEU A 37 -6.69 2.15 2.78
CA LEU A 37 -6.62 3.35 1.96
C LEU A 37 -7.39 4.53 2.59
N SER A 38 -8.59 4.26 3.10
CA SER A 38 -9.39 5.25 3.83
C SER A 38 -8.68 5.74 5.09
N GLY A 39 -8.03 4.83 5.83
CA GLY A 39 -7.22 5.18 6.99
C GLY A 39 -6.08 6.12 6.62
N PHE A 40 -5.39 5.90 5.50
CA PHE A 40 -4.36 6.81 5.01
C PHE A 40 -4.94 8.20 4.67
N ILE A 41 -6.05 8.26 3.91
CA ILE A 41 -6.71 9.54 3.56
C ILE A 41 -7.09 10.34 4.81
N ASN A 42 -7.64 9.66 5.83
CA ASN A 42 -8.06 10.29 7.08
C ASN A 42 -6.94 10.43 8.12
N LYS A 43 -5.71 10.02 7.79
CA LYS A 43 -4.55 9.98 8.69
C LYS A 43 -4.77 9.17 9.98
N ASP A 44 -5.64 8.16 9.94
CA ASP A 44 -5.92 7.28 11.08
C ASP A 44 -4.96 6.08 11.09
N TYR A 45 -3.70 6.34 11.45
CA TYR A 45 -2.64 5.32 11.44
C TYR A 45 -2.87 4.19 12.43
N LYS A 46 -3.67 4.43 13.49
CA LYS A 46 -4.03 3.40 14.47
C LYS A 46 -5.01 2.41 13.86
N LYS A 47 -6.06 2.91 13.20
CA LYS A 47 -7.01 2.07 12.47
C LYS A 47 -6.32 1.27 11.37
N ILE A 48 -5.39 1.86 10.63
CA ILE A 48 -4.58 1.14 9.63
C ILE A 48 -3.82 -0.01 10.28
N ALA A 49 -3.15 0.23 11.42
CA ALA A 49 -2.45 -0.81 12.16
C ALA A 49 -3.42 -1.93 12.59
N ASP A 50 -4.56 -1.61 13.20
CA ASP A 50 -5.57 -2.60 13.60
C ASP A 50 -5.97 -3.52 12.44
N ILE A 51 -6.25 -2.95 11.27
CA ILE A 51 -6.65 -3.70 10.06
C ILE A 51 -5.52 -4.62 9.57
N HIS A 52 -4.25 -4.18 9.62
CA HIS A 52 -3.13 -5.02 9.21
C HIS A 52 -2.97 -6.26 10.10
N PHE A 53 -3.24 -6.13 11.40
CA PHE A 53 -3.23 -7.25 12.33
C PHE A 53 -4.48 -8.13 12.16
N GLU A 54 -5.65 -7.54 11.94
CA GLU A 54 -6.91 -8.27 11.66
C GLU A 54 -6.80 -9.11 10.39
N ALA A 55 -6.24 -8.54 9.31
CA ALA A 55 -6.01 -9.22 8.04
C ALA A 55 -4.89 -10.26 8.09
N GLY A 56 -4.13 -10.32 9.19
CA GLY A 56 -3.00 -11.24 9.35
C GLY A 56 -1.76 -10.86 8.53
N TYR A 57 -1.66 -9.62 8.06
CA TYR A 57 -0.49 -9.13 7.32
C TYR A 57 0.71 -8.87 8.22
N VAL A 58 0.47 -8.65 9.51
CA VAL A 58 1.48 -8.48 10.54
C VAL A 58 1.33 -9.57 11.60
N PRO A 59 2.41 -10.22 12.04
CA PRO A 59 2.35 -11.22 13.11
C PRO A 59 1.77 -10.64 14.42
N LYS A 60 0.94 -11.43 15.12
CA LYS A 60 0.23 -11.00 16.33
C LYS A 60 1.13 -10.62 17.52
N ASN A 61 2.38 -11.09 17.53
CA ASN A 61 3.36 -10.79 18.55
C ASN A 61 4.08 -9.45 18.34
N GLN A 62 3.80 -8.73 17.25
CA GLN A 62 4.35 -7.41 17.02
C GLN A 62 3.66 -6.34 17.84
N ASP A 63 4.41 -5.31 18.20
CA ASP A 63 3.89 -4.12 18.84
C ASP A 63 3.07 -3.29 17.84
N ARG A 64 1.77 -3.20 18.12
CA ARG A 64 0.80 -2.49 17.27
C ARG A 64 1.03 -0.98 17.25
N ASP A 65 1.37 -0.38 18.39
CA ASP A 65 1.58 1.07 18.50
C ASP A 65 2.88 1.46 17.78
N LYS A 66 3.93 0.63 17.90
CA LYS A 66 5.17 0.79 17.13
C LYS A 66 4.91 0.69 15.62
N PHE A 67 4.05 -0.23 15.19
CA PHE A 67 3.66 -0.34 13.79
C PHE A 67 2.86 0.88 13.31
N ALA A 68 1.90 1.37 14.10
CA ALA A 68 1.16 2.60 13.80
C ALA A 68 2.11 3.81 13.67
N GLN A 69 3.13 3.91 14.52
CA GLN A 69 4.15 4.96 14.43
C GLN A 69 4.99 4.84 13.15
N ALA A 70 5.36 3.62 12.74
CA ALA A 70 6.04 3.39 11.48
C ALA A 70 5.16 3.81 10.28
N LEU A 71 3.88 3.42 10.27
CA LEU A 71 2.91 3.85 9.25
C LEU A 71 2.80 5.37 9.18
N ARG A 72 2.77 6.06 10.33
CA ARG A 72 2.75 7.52 10.39
C ARG A 72 4.00 8.14 9.76
N SER A 73 5.18 7.61 10.08
CA SER A 73 6.45 8.13 9.55
C SER A 73 6.56 8.03 8.02
N ILE A 74 5.86 7.05 7.44
CA ILE A 74 5.77 6.83 5.99
C ILE A 74 4.67 7.70 5.38
N GLY A 75 3.51 7.78 6.04
CA GLY A 75 2.33 8.45 5.51
C GLY A 75 2.42 9.97 5.54
N GLU A 76 2.84 10.58 6.65
CA GLU A 76 2.81 12.05 6.81
C GLU A 76 3.62 12.81 5.75
N PRO A 77 4.83 12.37 5.32
CA PRO A 77 5.59 13.08 4.30
C PRO A 77 4.91 13.13 2.92
N ILE A 78 3.99 12.19 2.66
CA ILE A 78 3.38 11.96 1.34
C ILE A 78 2.01 12.65 1.24
N MET A 79 1.36 12.87 2.39
CA MET A 79 0.02 13.45 2.43
C MET A 79 0.00 14.89 1.90
N GLY A 80 -0.86 15.14 0.93
CA GLY A 80 -1.03 16.46 0.31
C GLY A 80 0.07 16.86 -0.66
N GLN A 81 1.02 15.97 -0.96
CA GLN A 81 1.96 16.17 -2.05
C GLN A 81 1.35 15.75 -3.40
N ASP A 82 1.70 16.48 -4.45
CA ASP A 82 1.40 16.09 -5.83
C ASP A 82 2.11 14.77 -6.16
N SER A 83 1.49 13.95 -7.01
CA SER A 83 1.99 12.59 -7.33
C SER A 83 3.38 12.57 -7.98
N ASP A 84 3.79 13.65 -8.64
CA ASP A 84 5.12 13.83 -9.24
C ASP A 84 6.22 14.05 -8.20
N LYS A 85 5.86 14.47 -6.98
CA LYS A 85 6.77 14.67 -5.84
C LYS A 85 6.91 13.43 -4.96
N ILE A 86 6.04 12.43 -5.16
CA ILE A 86 6.04 11.18 -4.40
C ILE A 86 6.91 10.14 -5.10
N SER A 87 8.07 9.83 -4.53
CA SER A 87 8.86 8.69 -4.99
C SER A 87 8.22 7.38 -4.57
N MET A 88 7.46 6.76 -5.48
CA MET A 88 6.79 5.49 -5.23
C MET A 88 7.78 4.36 -4.89
N GLY A 89 8.97 4.38 -5.48
CA GLY A 89 10.06 3.45 -5.14
C GLY A 89 10.60 3.66 -3.72
N HIS A 90 10.73 4.91 -3.26
CA HIS A 90 11.14 5.20 -1.89
C HIS A 90 10.07 4.79 -0.88
N LEU A 91 8.79 5.08 -1.18
CA LEU A 91 7.64 4.66 -0.39
C LEU A 91 7.59 3.13 -0.24
N LEU A 92 7.68 2.39 -1.35
CA LEU A 92 7.74 0.92 -1.35
C LEU A 92 8.94 0.40 -0.56
N SER A 93 10.12 1.02 -0.69
CA SER A 93 11.30 0.66 0.10
C SER A 93 11.09 0.83 1.60
N GLN A 94 10.48 1.94 2.02
CA GLN A 94 10.17 2.20 3.43
C GLN A 94 9.14 1.20 3.99
N LEU A 95 8.09 0.90 3.22
CA LEU A 95 7.09 -0.10 3.59
C LEU A 95 7.70 -1.49 3.77
N LEU A 96 8.51 -1.95 2.82
CA LEU A 96 9.18 -3.26 2.90
C LEU A 96 10.18 -3.32 4.06
N LYS A 97 10.96 -2.25 4.29
CA LYS A 97 11.86 -2.16 5.46
C LYS A 97 11.10 -2.20 6.79
N SER A 98 9.95 -1.55 6.88
CA SER A 98 9.13 -1.55 8.10
C SER A 98 8.57 -2.95 8.43
N GLN A 99 8.27 -3.76 7.42
CA GLN A 99 7.86 -5.16 7.61
C GLN A 99 9.04 -6.09 7.93
N ILE A 100 10.24 -5.81 7.40
CA ILE A 100 11.45 -6.63 7.61
C ILE A 100 12.10 -6.34 8.97
N ASN A 101 12.14 -5.09 9.43
CA ASN A 101 12.75 -4.68 10.71
C ASN A 101 11.87 -4.98 11.94
N LEU A 102 10.73 -5.64 11.74
CA LEU A 102 9.92 -6.19 12.82
C LEU A 102 10.30 -7.66 13.11
N LYS A 103 11.13 -8.31 12.29
CA LYS A 103 11.66 -9.65 12.64
C LYS A 103 12.68 -9.61 13.79
#